data_AF-A0A960MVF4-F1
#
_entry.id   AF-A0A960MVF4-F1
#
_cell.length_a   1.000
_cell.length_b   1.000
_cell.length_c   1.000
_cell.angle_alpha   90.00
_cell.angle_beta   90.00
_cell.angle_gamma   90.00
#
_symmetry.space_group_name_H-M   'P 1'
#
loop_
_entity.id
_entity.type
_entity.pdbx_description
1 polymer ?
#
loop_
_entity_poly.entity_id
_entity_poly.type
_entity_poly.pdbx_seq_one_letter_code
_entity_poly.pdbx_strand_id
1 'polypeptide(L)'
;MPKILYCRCAFAQVVPQETKDAVLEGLCESGVSFETVADLCEMAARKDPRLAELVDGDEPIQIAACFPRAVKWLFHNAGVPFPDDEPGRIEVLNMREQPAEVILDRLTDA
;
A
#
# COMPACT_ATOMS: atom_id res chain seq x y z
N MET A 1 -2.56 -11.19 11.82
CA MET A 1 -3.07 -10.41 10.68
C MET A 1 -2.01 -9.39 10.28
N PRO A 2 -1.73 -9.23 8.98
CA PRO A 2 -0.82 -8.21 8.48
C PRO A 2 -1.38 -6.80 8.70
N LYS A 3 -0.50 -5.81 8.84
CA LYS A 3 -0.89 -4.40 8.75
C LYS A 3 -1.26 -4.07 7.31
N ILE A 4 -2.39 -3.41 7.10
CA ILE A 4 -2.84 -3.02 5.76
C ILE A 4 -2.61 -1.52 5.58
N LEU A 5 -1.94 -1.15 4.49
CA LEU A 5 -1.77 0.23 4.06
C LEU A 5 -2.40 0.41 2.68
N TYR A 6 -3.33 1.33 2.56
CA TYR A 6 -4.01 1.62 1.31
C TYR A 6 -3.71 3.05 0.83
N CYS A 7 -3.26 3.18 -0.41
CA CYS A 7 -2.90 4.45 -1.03
C CYS A 7 -4.01 4.92 -1.98
N ARG A 8 -4.60 6.10 -1.73
CA ARG A 8 -5.66 6.69 -2.57
C ARG A 8 -5.16 7.13 -3.94
N CYS A 9 -3.85 7.32 -4.14
CA CYS A 9 -3.28 7.81 -5.40
C CYS A 9 -4.07 9.04 -5.93
N ALA A 10 -4.29 10.00 -5.03
CA ALA A 10 -5.13 11.17 -5.29
C ALA A 10 -4.43 12.17 -6.23
N PHE A 11 -3.11 12.25 -6.19
CA PHE A 11 -2.30 13.14 -7.03
C PHE A 11 -1.93 12.50 -8.38
N ALA A 12 -1.27 11.34 -8.36
CA ALA A 12 -0.73 10.76 -9.59
C ALA A 12 -1.80 10.14 -10.50
N GLN A 13 -2.93 9.72 -9.92
CA GLN A 13 -4.10 9.16 -10.61
C GLN A 13 -3.77 8.03 -11.61
N VAL A 14 -2.70 7.26 -11.37
CA VAL A 14 -2.25 6.17 -12.27
C VAL A 14 -2.98 4.85 -12.04
N VAL A 15 -3.73 4.75 -10.95
CA VAL A 15 -4.60 3.62 -10.63
C VAL A 15 -6.02 3.95 -11.12
N PRO A 16 -6.74 3.02 -11.77
CA PRO A 16 -8.13 3.24 -12.16
C PRO A 16 -9.01 3.66 -10.97
N GLN A 17 -9.94 4.59 -11.20
CA GLN A 17 -10.82 5.10 -10.16
C GLN A 17 -11.70 3.98 -9.59
N GLU A 18 -12.29 3.17 -10.48
CA GLU A 18 -13.14 2.03 -10.12
C GLU A 18 -12.43 1.04 -9.19
N THR A 19 -11.16 0.70 -9.47
CA THR A 19 -10.40 -0.23 -8.64
C THR A 19 -10.14 0.34 -7.25
N LYS A 20 -9.75 1.62 -7.17
CA LYS A 20 -9.48 2.26 -5.86
C LYS A 20 -10.73 2.33 -5.00
N ASP A 21 -11.85 2.74 -5.57
CA ASP A 21 -13.08 2.90 -4.82
C ASP A 21 -13.63 1.54 -4.38
N ALA A 22 -13.62 0.52 -5.26
CA ALA A 22 -14.04 -0.83 -4.90
C ALA A 22 -13.16 -1.46 -3.80
N VAL A 23 -11.83 -1.29 -3.86
CA VAL A 23 -10.93 -1.80 -2.80
C VAL A 23 -11.17 -1.05 -1.48
N LEU A 24 -11.39 0.26 -1.49
CA LEU A 24 -11.67 1.00 -0.26
C LEU A 24 -13.02 0.60 0.34
N GLU A 25 -14.06 0.48 -0.49
CA GLU A 25 -15.39 0.05 -0.07
C GLU A 25 -15.33 -1.35 0.56
N GLY A 26 -14.70 -2.31 -0.12
CA GLY A 26 -14.53 -3.67 0.42
C GLY A 26 -13.72 -3.71 1.72
N LEU A 27 -12.68 -2.89 1.86
CA LEU A 27 -11.95 -2.78 3.14
C LEU A 27 -12.86 -2.24 4.26
N CYS A 28 -13.64 -1.20 3.99
CA CYS A 28 -14.61 -0.66 4.96
C CYS A 28 -15.69 -1.69 5.34
N GLU A 29 -16.20 -2.46 4.37
CA GLU A 29 -17.23 -3.48 4.60
C GLU A 29 -16.70 -4.71 5.35
N SER A 30 -15.45 -5.09 5.11
CA SER A 30 -14.81 -6.24 5.78
C SER A 30 -14.59 -6.03 7.28
N GLY A 31 -14.54 -4.78 7.74
CA GLY A 31 -14.27 -4.43 9.14
C GLY A 31 -12.82 -4.69 9.61
N VAL A 32 -11.90 -5.04 8.71
CA VAL A 32 -10.48 -5.18 9.04
C VAL A 32 -9.86 -3.80 9.31
N SER A 33 -8.86 -3.74 10.19
CA SER A 33 -8.12 -2.51 10.44
C SER A 33 -7.14 -2.22 9.30
N PHE A 34 -7.17 -1.01 8.76
CA PHE A 34 -6.21 -0.55 7.77
C PHE A 34 -5.87 0.94 7.96
N GLU A 35 -4.69 1.35 7.51
CA GLU A 35 -4.28 2.74 7.43
C GLU A 35 -4.43 3.25 5.98
N THR A 36 -4.88 4.50 5.83
CA THR A 36 -5.08 5.15 4.52
C THR A 36 -4.13 6.33 4.37
N VAL A 37 -3.56 6.50 3.18
CA VAL A 37 -2.77 7.69 2.82
C VAL A 37 -3.27 8.28 1.51
N ALA A 38 -3.16 9.60 1.36
CA ALA A 38 -3.53 10.28 0.12
C ALA A 38 -2.61 9.83 -1.04
N ASP A 39 -1.30 10.00 -0.85
CA ASP A 39 -0.30 9.78 -1.89
C ASP A 39 1.05 9.36 -1.30
N LEU A 40 1.41 8.08 -1.48
CA LEU A 40 2.77 7.61 -1.18
C LEU A 40 3.83 8.36 -2.00
N CYS A 41 3.50 8.80 -3.22
CA CYS A 41 4.43 9.54 -4.05
C CYS A 41 4.71 10.95 -3.53
N GLU A 42 3.71 11.63 -2.97
CA GLU A 42 3.89 12.94 -2.34
C GLU A 42 4.72 12.80 -1.06
N MET A 43 4.37 11.84 -0.19
CA MET A 43 5.11 11.56 1.05
C MET A 43 6.59 11.30 0.74
N ALA A 44 6.88 10.48 -0.28
CA ALA A 44 8.25 10.17 -0.68
C ALA A 44 8.98 11.38 -1.29
N ALA A 45 8.30 12.21 -2.08
CA ALA A 45 8.88 13.43 -2.64
C ALA A 45 9.31 14.41 -1.53
N ARG A 46 8.58 14.42 -0.42
CA ARG A 46 8.83 15.28 0.75
C ARG A 46 9.76 14.63 1.78
N LYS A 47 10.18 13.38 1.58
CA LYS A 47 10.88 12.55 2.57
C LYS A 47 10.16 12.55 3.92
N ASP A 48 8.84 12.36 3.86
CA ASP A 48 7.98 12.38 5.04
C ASP A 48 8.42 11.29 6.04
N PRO A 49 8.78 11.64 7.29
CA PRO A 49 9.23 10.67 8.28
C PRO A 49 8.18 9.59 8.60
N ARG A 50 6.88 9.87 8.37
CA ARG A 50 5.82 8.88 8.55
C ARG A 50 5.97 7.67 7.65
N LEU A 51 6.69 7.76 6.52
CA LEU A 51 6.98 6.59 5.70
C LEU A 51 7.75 5.52 6.48
N ALA A 52 8.67 5.91 7.38
CA ALA A 52 9.37 4.96 8.23
C ALA A 52 8.41 4.33 9.24
N GLU A 53 7.56 5.13 9.89
CA GLU A 53 6.55 4.66 10.84
C GLU A 53 5.54 3.69 10.21
N LEU A 54 5.21 3.89 8.93
CA LEU A 54 4.28 3.03 8.19
C LEU A 54 4.81 1.60 8.05
N VAL A 55 6.13 1.44 7.94
CA VAL A 55 6.81 0.14 7.74
C VAL A 55 7.67 -0.31 8.93
N ASP A 56 7.53 0.37 10.07
CA ASP A 56 8.26 0.02 11.29
C ASP A 56 7.75 -1.28 11.91
N GLY A 57 8.61 -1.97 12.67
CA GLY A 57 8.30 -3.23 13.35
C GLY A 57 8.32 -4.47 12.44
N ASP A 58 8.34 -5.67 13.03
CA ASP A 58 8.58 -6.94 12.33
C ASP A 58 7.32 -7.61 11.76
N GLU A 59 6.17 -6.94 11.89
CA GLU A 59 4.87 -7.46 11.47
C GLU A 59 4.77 -7.44 9.93
N PRO A 60 4.13 -8.46 9.31
CA PRO A 60 3.88 -8.44 7.88
C PRO A 60 2.99 -7.26 7.48
N ILE A 61 3.28 -6.63 6.33
CA ILE A 61 2.55 -5.47 5.82
C ILE A 61 2.10 -5.73 4.40
N GLN A 62 0.81 -5.47 4.14
CA GLN A 62 0.25 -5.49 2.79
C GLN A 62 -0.08 -4.05 2.36
N ILE A 63 0.47 -3.64 1.22
CA ILE A 63 0.32 -2.30 0.68
C ILE A 63 -0.51 -2.36 -0.61
N ALA A 64 -1.75 -1.90 -0.56
CA ALA A 64 -2.57 -1.71 -1.75
C ALA A 64 -2.27 -0.33 -2.38
N ALA A 65 -1.61 -0.32 -3.53
CA ALA A 65 -1.11 0.90 -4.17
C ALA A 65 -1.01 0.75 -5.70
N CYS A 66 -0.11 1.51 -6.33
CA CYS A 66 0.16 1.42 -7.76
C CYS A 66 1.07 0.22 -8.09
N PHE A 67 2.12 0.42 -8.89
CA PHE A 67 3.03 -0.67 -9.23
C PHE A 67 3.97 -1.03 -8.06
N PRO A 68 4.20 -2.32 -7.77
CA PRO A 68 5.12 -2.77 -6.71
C PRO A 68 6.52 -2.16 -6.83
N ARG A 69 7.08 -2.15 -8.04
CA ARG A 69 8.38 -1.53 -8.32
C ARG A 69 8.41 -0.02 -8.02
N ALA A 70 7.31 0.68 -8.30
CA ALA A 70 7.22 2.11 -8.03
C ALA A 70 7.16 2.38 -6.52
N VAL A 71 6.30 1.67 -5.80
CA VAL A 71 6.17 1.79 -4.33
C VAL A 71 7.51 1.55 -3.64
N LYS A 72 8.20 0.46 -3.98
CA LYS A 72 9.55 0.19 -3.48
C LYS A 72 10.51 1.36 -3.71
N TRP A 73 10.52 1.92 -4.92
CA TRP A 73 11.37 3.07 -5.24
C TRP A 73 11.00 4.32 -4.45
N LEU A 74 9.71 4.55 -4.15
CA LEU A 74 9.26 5.67 -3.32
C LEU A 74 9.85 5.61 -1.90
N PHE A 75 9.83 4.43 -1.26
CA PHE A 75 10.44 4.24 0.05
C PHE A 75 11.96 4.47 0.02
N HIS A 76 12.66 3.88 -0.95
CA HIS A 76 14.11 4.13 -1.12
C HIS A 76 14.44 5.60 -1.37
N ASN A 77 13.67 6.30 -2.21
CA ASN A 77 13.86 7.72 -2.48
C ASN A 77 13.63 8.60 -1.23
N ALA A 78 12.74 8.17 -0.35
CA ALA A 78 12.53 8.80 0.96
C ALA A 78 13.64 8.50 1.97
N GLY A 79 14.57 7.59 1.66
CA GLY A 79 15.62 7.12 2.58
C GLY A 79 15.10 6.08 3.59
N VAL A 80 13.92 5.51 3.36
CA VAL A 80 13.32 4.47 4.21
C VAL A 80 13.73 3.10 3.66
N PRO A 81 14.36 2.23 4.46
CA PRO A 81 14.63 0.87 4.05
C PRO A 81 13.33 0.15 3.69
N PHE A 82 13.25 -0.37 2.48
CA PHE A 82 12.23 -1.35 2.12
C PHE A 82 12.83 -2.72 2.48
N PRO A 83 12.24 -3.50 3.40
CA PRO A 83 12.77 -4.80 3.83
C PRO A 83 12.64 -5.83 2.70
N ASP A 84 13.49 -5.70 1.68
CA ASP A 84 13.68 -6.67 0.62
C ASP A 84 14.53 -7.86 1.08
N ASP A 85 15.36 -7.64 2.11
CA ASP A 85 16.27 -8.65 2.68
C ASP A 85 15.52 -9.70 3.51
N GLU A 86 14.24 -9.45 3.83
CA GLU A 86 13.34 -10.35 4.56
C GLU A 86 12.15 -10.75 3.65
N PRO A 87 12.28 -11.84 2.88
CA PRO A 87 11.22 -12.29 1.98
C PRO A 87 9.90 -12.45 2.72
N GLY A 88 8.86 -11.73 2.28
CA GLY A 88 7.50 -11.85 2.80
C GLY A 88 7.12 -10.84 3.90
N ARG A 89 8.02 -9.94 4.34
CA ARG A 89 7.64 -8.89 5.30
C ARG A 89 6.73 -7.82 4.70
N ILE A 90 7.04 -7.33 3.49
CA ILE A 90 6.16 -6.38 2.78
C ILE A 90 5.70 -6.97 1.45
N GLU A 91 4.39 -6.99 1.25
CA GLU A 91 3.74 -7.34 0.00
C GLU A 91 3.05 -6.11 -0.59
N VAL A 92 3.32 -5.78 -1.85
CA VAL A 92 2.64 -4.68 -2.55
C VAL A 92 1.65 -5.27 -3.55
N LEU A 93 0.36 -4.97 -3.37
CA LEU A 93 -0.74 -5.37 -4.24
C LEU A 93 -0.99 -4.30 -5.30
N ASN A 94 -0.98 -4.72 -6.56
CA ASN A 94 -0.95 -3.83 -7.72
C ASN A 94 -2.36 -3.43 -8.17
N MET A 95 -2.91 -2.36 -7.59
CA MET A 95 -4.24 -1.87 -7.98
C MET A 95 -4.33 -1.34 -9.41
N ARG A 96 -3.20 -1.15 -10.10
CA ARG A 96 -3.21 -0.68 -11.49
C ARG A 96 -3.52 -1.79 -12.49
N GLU A 97 -3.15 -3.03 -12.18
CA GLU A 97 -3.29 -4.16 -13.11
C GLU A 97 -4.15 -5.30 -12.56
N GLN A 98 -4.30 -5.41 -11.24
CA GLN A 98 -5.10 -6.45 -10.63
C GLN A 98 -6.54 -5.97 -10.41
N PRO A 99 -7.54 -6.85 -10.62
CA PRO A 99 -8.93 -6.57 -10.24
C PRO A 99 -9.07 -6.32 -8.73
N ALA A 100 -10.06 -5.52 -8.35
CA ALA A 100 -10.32 -5.19 -6.94
C ALA A 100 -10.61 -6.44 -6.09
N GLU A 101 -11.34 -7.42 -6.62
CA GLU A 101 -11.64 -8.70 -5.96
C GLU A 101 -10.36 -9.45 -5.55
N VAL A 102 -9.39 -9.59 -6.45
CA VAL A 102 -8.12 -10.28 -6.18
C VAL A 102 -7.32 -9.57 -5.09
N ILE A 103 -7.42 -8.25 -5.04
CA ILE A 103 -6.73 -7.45 -4.03
C ILE A 103 -7.42 -7.59 -2.68
N LEU A 104 -8.76 -7.53 -2.66
CA LEU A 104 -9.55 -7.67 -1.44
C LEU A 104 -9.42 -9.05 -0.82
N ASP A 105 -9.51 -10.12 -1.62
CA ASP A 105 -9.28 -11.50 -1.15
C ASP A 105 -7.91 -11.57 -0.46
N ARG A 106 -6.88 -11.01 -1.10
CA ARG A 106 -5.52 -11.04 -0.56
C ARG A 106 -5.34 -10.22 0.72
N LEU A 107 -6.08 -9.12 0.88
CA LEU A 107 -6.05 -8.24 2.05
C LEU A 107 -6.85 -8.78 3.24
N THR A 108 -7.86 -9.62 2.98
CA THR A 108 -8.83 -10.05 4.00
C THR A 108 -8.71 -11.54 4.38
N ASP A 109 -8.01 -12.36 3.58
CA ASP A 109 -7.77 -13.80 3.83
C ASP A 109 -6.68 -14.10 4.91
N ALA A 110 -6.58 -13.30 5.98
CA ALA A 110 -5.52 -13.44 6.99
C ALA A 110 -6.00 -13.67 8.42
#